data_AF-A0A285N9F2-F1
#
_entry.id   AF-A0A285N9F2-F1
#
_cell.length_a   1.000
_cell.length_b   1.000
_cell.length_c   1.000
_cell.angle_alpha   90.00
_cell.angle_beta   90.00
_cell.angle_gamma   90.00
#
_symmetry.space_group_name_H-M   'P 1'
#
loop_
_entity.id
_entity.type
_entity.pdbx_description
1 polymer ?
#
loop_
_entity_poly.entity_id
_entity_poly.type
_entity_poly.pdbx_seq_one_letter_code
_entity_poly.pdbx_strand_id
1 'polypeptide(L)'
;MTDDEHENNRAARMVYDALEEMHRRRREYWRSKSVGAVTKNLQAALQGSVVDVHDELRPHKHKVDEQWDEHNLDALPELAQSKIRDPSVSTKGGRVTVSQSTKPYRIQCRRLVRWSWALDEIARDLGFEAPTKEETPSDEADLDDLAWLLHVRGQDEALERLPDDYADKFRTDFEDADEEGGEA
;
A
#
# COMPACT_ATOMS: atom_id res chain seq x y z
N MET A 1 -15.67 26.80 -5.90
CA MET A 1 -15.31 25.74 -4.94
C MET A 1 -15.02 24.53 -5.82
N THR A 2 -13.88 24.53 -6.53
CA THR A 2 -13.78 23.67 -7.74
C THR A 2 -12.38 23.30 -8.24
N ASP A 3 -11.31 24.10 -8.12
CA ASP A 3 -10.01 23.68 -8.70
C ASP A 3 -9.05 23.10 -7.64
N ASP A 4 -8.98 23.71 -6.46
CA ASP A 4 -8.09 23.28 -5.37
C ASP A 4 -8.43 21.86 -4.84
N GLU A 5 -9.72 21.49 -4.83
CA GLU A 5 -10.16 20.16 -4.38
C GLU A 5 -9.77 19.06 -5.38
N HIS A 6 -9.78 19.35 -6.69
CA HIS A 6 -9.37 18.39 -7.71
C HIS A 6 -7.85 18.17 -7.73
N GLU A 7 -7.07 19.24 -7.54
CA GLU A 7 -5.62 19.13 -7.42
C GLU A 7 -5.21 18.34 -6.18
N ASN A 8 -5.85 18.61 -5.04
CA ASN A 8 -5.57 17.89 -3.79
C ASN A 8 -5.93 16.40 -3.89
N ASN A 9 -7.05 16.07 -4.56
CA ASN A 9 -7.44 14.67 -4.78
C ASN A 9 -6.44 13.95 -5.72
N ARG A 10 -5.91 14.64 -6.73
CA ARG A 10 -4.89 14.07 -7.62
C ARG A 10 -3.56 13.83 -6.89
N ALA A 11 -3.11 14.78 -6.08
CA ALA A 11 -1.91 14.63 -5.26
C ALA A 11 -2.05 13.47 -4.27
N ALA A 12 -3.19 13.40 -3.57
CA ALA A 12 -3.48 12.29 -2.67
C ALA A 12 -3.42 10.93 -3.37
N ARG A 13 -4.00 10.80 -4.58
CA ARG A 13 -3.90 9.56 -5.38
C ARG A 13 -2.45 9.18 -5.71
N MET A 14 -1.62 10.15 -6.09
CA MET A 14 -0.21 9.88 -6.38
C MET A 14 0.54 9.39 -5.14
N VAL A 15 0.28 9.99 -3.97
CA VAL A 15 0.83 9.51 -2.69
C VAL A 15 0.34 8.09 -2.37
N TYR A 16 -0.95 7.80 -2.53
CA TYR A 16 -1.50 6.46 -2.31
C TYR A 16 -0.87 5.40 -3.21
N ASP A 17 -0.75 5.68 -4.51
CA ASP A 17 -0.14 4.78 -5.48
C ASP A 17 1.33 4.50 -5.13
N ALA A 18 2.06 5.54 -4.71
CA ALA A 18 3.46 5.41 -4.28
C ALA A 18 3.60 4.59 -2.99
N LEU A 19 2.73 4.82 -2.01
CA LEU A 19 2.69 4.05 -0.75
C LEU A 19 2.34 2.58 -1.00
N GLU A 20 1.36 2.31 -1.86
CA GLU A 20 1.00 0.94 -2.24
C GLU A 20 2.18 0.22 -2.88
N GLU A 21 2.89 0.89 -3.81
CA GLU A 21 4.06 0.32 -4.46
C GLU A 21 5.17 0.05 -3.45
N MET A 22 5.46 0.99 -2.56
CA MET A 22 6.44 0.81 -1.48
C MET A 22 6.07 -0.37 -0.59
N HIS A 23 4.80 -0.52 -0.19
CA HIS A 23 4.34 -1.65 0.62
C HIS A 23 4.50 -2.97 -0.12
N ARG A 24 4.16 -3.01 -1.42
CA ARG A 24 4.36 -4.17 -2.28
C ARG A 24 5.83 -4.59 -2.31
N ARG A 25 6.75 -3.65 -2.55
CA ARG A 25 8.21 -3.90 -2.57
C ARG A 25 8.75 -4.31 -1.21
N ARG A 26 8.26 -3.72 -0.12
CA ARG A 26 8.63 -4.10 1.24
C ARG A 26 8.21 -5.53 1.57
N ARG A 27 6.98 -5.93 1.20
CA ARG A 27 6.50 -7.32 1.35
C ARG A 27 7.33 -8.30 0.54
N GLU A 28 7.66 -7.95 -0.71
CA GLU A 28 8.53 -8.74 -1.58
C GLU A 28 9.92 -8.91 -0.97
N TYR A 29 10.51 -7.83 -0.45
CA TYR A 29 11.78 -7.85 0.28
C TYR A 29 11.76 -8.82 1.47
N TRP A 30 10.74 -8.75 2.32
CA TRP A 30 10.63 -9.64 3.49
C TRP A 30 10.46 -11.11 3.09
N ARG A 31 9.68 -11.39 2.05
CA ARG A 31 9.52 -12.75 1.50
C ARG A 31 10.83 -13.29 0.93
N SER A 32 11.59 -12.48 0.19
CA SER A 32 12.90 -12.92 -0.32
C SER A 32 13.95 -13.04 0.78
N LYS A 33 13.89 -12.19 1.81
CA LYS A 33 14.80 -12.21 2.95
C LYS A 33 14.64 -13.47 3.80
N SER A 34 13.40 -13.94 4.03
CA SER A 34 13.17 -15.17 4.79
C SER A 34 13.76 -16.42 4.10
N VAL A 35 13.90 -16.38 2.77
CA VAL A 35 14.51 -17.44 1.94
C VAL A 35 16.02 -17.18 1.70
N GLY A 36 16.57 -16.04 2.14
CA GLY A 36 17.96 -15.65 1.91
C GLY A 36 18.28 -15.22 0.46
N ALA A 37 17.25 -14.95 -0.36
CA ALA A 37 17.37 -14.71 -1.80
C ALA A 37 17.16 -13.23 -2.17
N VAL A 38 17.75 -12.29 -1.42
CA VAL A 38 17.62 -10.85 -1.73
C VAL A 38 18.50 -10.49 -2.92
N THR A 39 17.88 -10.25 -4.08
CA THR A 39 18.59 -9.86 -5.29
C THR A 39 18.93 -8.36 -5.28
N LYS A 40 19.97 -7.99 -6.04
CA LYS A 40 20.35 -6.58 -6.25
C LYS A 40 19.24 -5.78 -6.95
N ASN A 41 18.43 -6.43 -7.78
CA ASN A 41 17.31 -5.81 -8.47
C ASN A 41 16.17 -5.50 -7.49
N LEU A 42 15.88 -6.42 -6.57
CA LEU A 42 14.88 -6.21 -5.52
C LEU A 42 15.28 -5.05 -4.59
N GLN A 43 16.57 -4.97 -4.21
CA GLN A 43 17.08 -3.84 -3.45
C GLN A 43 16.92 -2.51 -4.21
N ALA A 44 17.22 -2.49 -5.51
CA ALA A 44 17.06 -1.29 -6.33
C ALA A 44 15.58 -0.89 -6.50
N ALA A 45 14.68 -1.88 -6.65
CA ALA A 45 13.24 -1.65 -6.73
C ALA A 45 12.69 -1.06 -5.42
N LEU A 46 13.09 -1.61 -4.27
CA LEU A 46 12.73 -1.05 -2.96
C LEU A 46 13.29 0.36 -2.79
N GLN A 47 14.55 0.59 -3.16
CA GLN A 47 15.16 1.92 -3.11
C GLN A 47 14.38 2.92 -3.95
N GLY A 48 13.99 2.55 -5.18
CA GLY A 48 13.15 3.38 -6.05
C GLY A 48 11.82 3.74 -5.38
N SER A 49 11.06 2.73 -4.93
CA SER A 49 9.75 2.98 -4.31
C SER A 49 9.80 3.87 -3.05
N VAL A 50 10.90 3.81 -2.29
CA VAL A 50 11.08 4.67 -1.10
C VAL A 50 11.41 6.11 -1.50
N VAL A 51 12.21 6.29 -2.58
CA VAL A 51 12.49 7.63 -3.14
C VAL A 51 11.21 8.25 -3.72
N ASP A 52 10.41 7.46 -4.41
CA ASP A 52 9.14 7.93 -5.01
C ASP A 52 8.20 8.47 -3.91
N VAL A 53 7.98 7.71 -2.83
CA VAL A 53 7.17 8.18 -1.68
C VAL A 53 7.77 9.43 -1.03
N HIS A 54 9.09 9.48 -0.86
CA HIS A 54 9.76 10.66 -0.32
C HIS A 54 9.49 11.90 -1.18
N ASP A 55 9.58 11.78 -2.50
CA ASP A 55 9.40 12.90 -3.43
C ASP A 55 7.93 13.39 -3.46
N GLU A 56 6.97 12.47 -3.34
CA GLU A 56 5.54 12.80 -3.24
C GLU A 56 5.17 13.45 -1.89
N LEU A 57 5.82 13.07 -0.79
CA LEU A 57 5.58 13.66 0.54
C LEU A 57 6.33 14.98 0.77
N ARG A 58 7.38 15.25 0.00
CA ARG A 58 8.22 16.44 0.14
C ARG A 58 7.47 17.79 0.14
N PRO A 59 6.43 18.03 -0.69
CA PRO A 59 5.65 19.27 -0.64
C PRO A 59 4.98 19.51 0.73
N HIS A 60 4.71 18.43 1.47
CA HIS A 60 4.08 18.46 2.77
C HIS A 60 5.06 18.49 3.94
N LYS A 61 6.39 18.54 3.68
CA LYS A 61 7.46 18.53 4.69
C LYS A 61 7.21 19.52 5.84
N HIS A 62 6.78 20.75 5.51
CA HIS A 62 6.51 21.83 6.47
C HIS A 62 5.49 21.48 7.57
N LYS A 63 4.65 20.44 7.37
CA LYS A 63 3.69 19.97 8.37
C LYS A 63 4.28 18.96 9.35
N VAL A 64 5.42 18.36 9.03
CA VAL A 64 6.06 17.22 9.70
C VAL A 64 7.57 17.41 9.84
N ASP A 65 8.04 18.67 9.92
CA ASP A 65 9.47 19.01 9.90
C ASP A 65 10.26 18.26 11.00
N GLU A 66 9.71 18.15 12.21
CA GLU A 66 10.37 17.48 13.34
C GLU A 66 10.65 15.98 13.06
N GLN A 67 9.64 15.24 12.58
CA GLN A 67 9.77 13.83 12.21
C GLN A 67 10.68 13.65 11.00
N TRP A 68 10.59 14.57 10.04
CA TRP A 68 11.40 14.53 8.83
C TRP A 68 12.89 14.63 9.14
N ASP A 69 13.25 15.56 10.02
CA ASP A 69 14.62 15.80 10.47
C ASP A 69 15.10 14.67 11.41
N GLU A 70 14.25 14.18 12.31
CA GLU A 70 14.56 13.05 13.21
C GLU A 70 15.02 11.80 12.43
N HIS A 71 14.33 11.50 11.33
CA HIS A 71 14.63 10.34 10.49
C HIS A 71 15.72 10.60 9.44
N ASN A 72 16.22 11.84 9.35
CA ASN A 72 17.21 12.29 8.37
C ASN A 72 16.80 11.90 6.94
N LEU A 73 15.58 12.28 6.56
CA LEU A 73 15.01 11.95 5.25
C LEU A 73 15.65 12.74 4.11
N ASP A 74 16.18 13.94 4.37
CA ASP A 74 16.87 14.75 3.36
C ASP A 74 18.11 14.05 2.77
N ALA A 75 18.76 13.15 3.53
CA ALA A 75 19.90 12.38 3.04
C ALA A 75 19.51 11.29 2.02
N LEU A 76 18.22 10.95 1.93
CA LEU A 76 17.72 9.85 1.09
C LEU A 76 17.98 10.08 -0.41
N PRO A 77 17.55 11.19 -1.02
CA PRO A 77 17.80 11.47 -2.44
C PRO A 77 19.29 11.60 -2.75
N GLU A 78 20.06 12.24 -1.86
CA GLU A 78 21.52 12.39 -2.05
C GLU A 78 22.22 11.03 -2.11
N LEU A 79 21.87 10.13 -1.19
CA LEU A 79 22.42 8.77 -1.17
C LEU A 79 21.95 7.95 -2.36
N ALA A 80 20.69 8.07 -2.76
CA ALA A 80 20.14 7.33 -3.90
C ALA A 80 20.79 7.73 -5.23
N GLN A 81 21.14 9.01 -5.41
CA GLN A 81 21.77 9.54 -6.62
C GLN A 81 23.29 9.42 -6.63
N SER A 82 23.90 9.13 -5.47
CA SER A 82 25.35 9.01 -5.35
C SER A 82 25.90 7.86 -6.22
N LYS A 83 27.14 8.04 -6.71
CA LYS A 83 27.82 7.08 -7.58
C LYS A 83 29.10 6.61 -6.91
N ILE A 84 29.30 5.30 -6.83
CA ILE A 84 30.54 4.70 -6.35
C ILE A 84 31.45 4.46 -7.55
N ARG A 85 32.72 4.86 -7.41
CA ARG A 85 33.78 4.52 -8.36
C ARG A 85 34.54 3.32 -7.84
N ASP A 86 34.38 2.18 -8.50
CA ASP A 86 35.15 0.98 -8.20
C ASP A 86 36.39 0.95 -9.13
N PRO A 87 37.61 1.12 -8.61
CA PRO A 87 38.82 0.85 -9.38
C PRO A 87 38.94 -0.67 -9.56
N SER A 88 38.97 -1.11 -10.81
CA SER A 88 39.26 -2.49 -11.18
C SER A 88 40.63 -2.53 -11.84
N VAL A 89 41.57 -3.21 -11.20
CA VAL A 89 42.93 -3.39 -11.70
C VAL A 89 43.01 -4.73 -12.41
N SER A 90 43.34 -4.70 -13.69
CA SER A 90 43.60 -5.91 -14.48
C SER A 90 45.06 -5.95 -14.90
N THR A 91 45.74 -7.03 -14.55
CA THR A 91 47.12 -7.31 -14.96
C THR A 91 47.12 -8.37 -16.05
N LYS A 92 47.54 -8.02 -17.26
CA LYS A 92 47.67 -8.97 -18.38
C LYS A 92 49.01 -8.76 -19.08
N GLY A 93 49.87 -9.79 -19.05
CA GLY A 93 51.17 -9.78 -19.73
C GLY A 93 52.16 -8.73 -19.21
N GLY A 94 52.20 -8.46 -17.89
CA GLY A 94 53.11 -7.47 -17.30
C GLY A 94 52.66 -6.01 -17.40
N ARG A 95 51.54 -5.73 -18.09
CA ARG A 95 50.92 -4.39 -18.12
C ARG A 95 49.81 -4.31 -17.07
N VAL A 96 49.83 -3.25 -16.27
CA VAL A 96 48.77 -2.92 -15.31
C VAL A 96 47.80 -1.96 -15.99
N THR A 97 46.56 -2.39 -16.22
CA THR A 97 45.49 -1.51 -16.70
C THR A 97 44.54 -1.23 -15.54
N VAL A 98 44.44 0.02 -15.14
CA VAL A 98 43.44 0.49 -14.17
C VAL A 98 42.22 0.92 -14.95
N SER A 99 41.11 0.20 -14.78
CA SER A 99 39.80 0.58 -15.30
C SER A 99 38.94 1.13 -14.17
N GLN A 100 38.22 2.22 -14.40
CA GLN A 100 37.26 2.75 -13.43
C GLN A 100 35.86 2.44 -13.91
N SER A 101 35.10 1.70 -13.11
CA SER A 101 33.66 1.51 -13.35
C SER A 101 32.88 2.38 -12.38
N THR A 102 31.93 3.15 -12.92
CA THR A 102 31.01 3.94 -12.10
C THR A 102 29.73 3.14 -11.93
N LYS A 103 29.32 2.86 -10.69
CA LYS A 103 28.09 2.14 -10.36
C LYS A 103 27.20 3.03 -9.49
N PRO A 104 25.87 2.94 -9.62
CA PRO A 104 24.96 3.61 -8.71
C PRO A 104 25.19 3.09 -7.29
N TYR A 105 25.22 3.99 -6.31
CA TYR A 105 25.25 3.63 -4.90
C TYR A 105 23.97 2.88 -4.54
N ARG A 106 24.13 1.81 -3.76
CA ARG A 106 22.99 1.03 -3.26
C ARG A 106 22.91 1.18 -1.75
N ILE A 107 21.82 1.78 -1.30
CA ILE A 107 21.56 1.99 0.12
C ILE A 107 21.28 0.63 0.76
N GLN A 108 21.86 0.38 1.94
CA GLN A 108 21.65 -0.88 2.67
C GLN A 108 20.16 -1.13 2.94
N CYS A 109 19.67 -2.35 2.69
CA CYS A 109 18.24 -2.67 2.83
C CYS A 109 17.68 -2.40 4.22
N ARG A 110 18.48 -2.59 5.28
CA ARG A 110 18.04 -2.28 6.66
C ARG A 110 17.68 -0.80 6.83
N ARG A 111 18.44 0.09 6.19
CA ARG A 111 18.18 1.54 6.21
C ARG A 111 16.95 1.89 5.39
N LEU A 112 16.81 1.29 4.20
CA LEU A 112 15.61 1.45 3.35
C LEU A 112 14.33 1.04 4.08
N VAL A 113 14.35 -0.10 4.78
CA VAL A 113 13.19 -0.54 5.57
C VAL A 113 12.88 0.44 6.69
N ARG A 114 13.89 0.94 7.41
CA ARG A 114 13.68 1.94 8.45
C ARG A 114 13.00 3.20 7.89
N TRP A 115 13.49 3.72 6.76
CA TRP A 115 12.88 4.87 6.11
C TRP A 115 11.48 4.58 5.58
N SER A 116 11.22 3.38 5.08
CA SER A 116 9.85 3.03 4.65
C SER A 116 8.83 3.07 5.79
N TRP A 117 9.24 2.75 7.03
CA TRP A 117 8.36 2.88 8.19
C TRP A 117 8.18 4.33 8.62
N ALA A 118 9.27 5.11 8.61
CA ALA A 118 9.19 6.55 8.90
C ALA A 118 8.27 7.29 7.91
N LEU A 119 8.36 6.95 6.60
CA LEU A 119 7.49 7.53 5.58
C LEU A 119 6.03 7.09 5.74
N ASP A 120 5.77 5.87 6.22
CA ASP A 120 4.40 5.43 6.57
C ASP A 120 3.83 6.20 7.75
N GLU A 121 4.63 6.42 8.80
CA GLU A 121 4.23 7.22 9.97
C GLU A 121 3.93 8.66 9.56
N ILE A 122 4.80 9.27 8.77
CA ILE A 122 4.58 10.62 8.23
C ILE A 122 3.34 10.66 7.34
N ALA A 123 3.15 9.69 6.45
CA ALA A 123 1.97 9.62 5.58
C ALA A 123 0.68 9.50 6.40
N ARG A 124 0.69 8.72 7.49
CA ARG A 124 -0.42 8.62 8.43
C ARG A 124 -0.72 9.96 9.10
N ASP A 125 0.31 10.63 9.61
CA ASP A 125 0.14 11.90 10.32
C ASP A 125 -0.33 13.03 9.39
N LEU A 126 0.00 12.92 8.09
CA LEU A 126 -0.50 13.81 7.04
C LEU A 126 -1.93 13.46 6.56
N GLY A 127 -2.50 12.35 7.00
CA GLY A 127 -3.84 11.90 6.61
C GLY A 127 -3.91 11.21 5.25
N PHE A 128 -2.78 10.71 4.73
CA PHE A 128 -2.71 9.86 3.53
C PHE A 128 -2.77 8.36 3.87
N GLU A 129 -3.20 7.99 5.08
CA GLU A 129 -3.53 6.59 5.34
C GLU A 129 -4.82 6.27 4.60
N ALA A 130 -4.80 5.22 3.77
CA ALA A 130 -6.03 4.76 3.15
C ALA A 130 -7.05 4.55 4.28
N PRO A 131 -8.31 4.99 4.13
CA PRO A 131 -9.32 4.69 5.13
C PRO A 131 -9.28 3.17 5.29
N THR A 132 -8.75 2.70 6.42
CA THR A 132 -8.90 1.30 6.80
C THR A 132 -10.39 1.10 6.68
N LYS A 133 -10.82 0.26 5.72
CA LYS A 133 -12.23 -0.14 5.60
C LYS A 133 -12.69 -0.29 7.03
N GLU A 134 -13.65 0.55 7.44
CA GLU A 134 -14.23 0.49 8.78
C GLU A 134 -14.29 -0.98 9.15
N GLU A 135 -13.69 -1.35 10.28
CA GLU A 135 -13.75 -2.73 10.77
C GLU A 135 -15.17 -3.20 10.50
N THR A 136 -15.34 -4.13 9.56
CA THR A 136 -16.66 -4.69 9.29
C THR A 136 -17.12 -5.12 10.67
N PRO A 137 -18.19 -4.52 11.22
CA PRO A 137 -18.57 -4.79 12.59
C PRO A 137 -18.58 -6.30 12.72
N SER A 138 -17.72 -6.82 13.59
CA SER A 138 -17.63 -8.25 13.85
C SER A 138 -18.79 -8.65 14.76
N ASP A 139 -19.96 -8.12 14.46
CA ASP A 139 -21.20 -8.62 15.00
C ASP A 139 -21.30 -10.04 14.46
N GLU A 140 -21.49 -10.97 15.39
CA GLU A 140 -21.58 -12.39 15.12
C GLU A 140 -22.67 -12.57 14.05
N ALA A 141 -22.28 -13.10 12.87
CA ALA A 141 -23.20 -13.24 11.73
C ALA A 141 -24.50 -13.88 12.21
N ASP A 142 -25.59 -13.13 12.10
CA ASP A 142 -26.88 -13.55 12.62
C ASP A 142 -27.60 -14.44 11.60
N LEU A 143 -28.72 -15.01 12.04
CA LEU A 143 -29.54 -15.84 11.16
C LEU A 143 -30.23 -15.00 10.06
N ASP A 144 -30.35 -13.68 10.24
CA ASP A 144 -30.93 -12.77 9.26
C ASP A 144 -29.99 -12.56 8.07
N ASP A 145 -28.68 -12.40 8.32
CA ASP A 145 -27.63 -12.38 7.31
C ASP A 145 -27.60 -13.68 6.49
N LEU A 146 -27.79 -14.82 7.17
CA LEU A 146 -27.86 -16.14 6.52
C LEU A 146 -29.12 -16.29 5.66
N ALA A 147 -30.29 -15.87 6.15
CA ALA A 147 -31.54 -15.89 5.41
C ALA A 147 -31.46 -15.01 4.15
N TRP A 148 -30.92 -13.80 4.28
CA TRP A 148 -30.70 -12.89 3.16
C TRP A 148 -29.76 -13.50 2.10
N LEU A 149 -28.66 -14.12 2.51
CA LEU A 149 -27.72 -14.78 1.59
C LEU A 149 -28.34 -15.97 0.84
N LEU A 150 -29.20 -16.74 1.49
CA LEU A 150 -29.91 -17.87 0.88
C LEU A 150 -30.93 -17.38 -0.15
N HIS A 151 -31.67 -16.31 0.17
CA HIS A 151 -32.64 -15.70 -0.74
C HIS A 151 -31.98 -15.10 -1.99
N VAL A 152 -30.92 -14.30 -1.84
CA VAL A 152 -30.18 -13.70 -2.98
C VAL A 152 -29.61 -14.76 -3.93
N ARG A 153 -29.35 -15.99 -3.43
CA ARG A 153 -28.86 -17.11 -4.22
C ARG A 153 -29.96 -18.02 -4.78
N GLY A 154 -31.24 -17.70 -4.54
CA GLY A 154 -32.39 -18.50 -4.97
C GLY A 154 -32.43 -19.89 -4.33
N GLN A 155 -31.98 -20.00 -3.07
CA GLN A 155 -31.96 -21.25 -2.31
C GLN A 155 -33.17 -21.36 -1.38
N ASP A 156 -34.37 -21.17 -1.92
CA ASP A 156 -35.60 -21.05 -1.14
C ASP A 156 -35.93 -22.32 -0.33
N GLU A 157 -35.60 -23.51 -0.84
CA GLU A 157 -35.73 -24.78 -0.11
C GLU A 157 -34.84 -24.85 1.15
N ALA A 158 -33.71 -24.13 1.18
CA ALA A 158 -32.84 -24.06 2.35
C ALA A 158 -33.34 -23.02 3.36
N LEU A 159 -34.03 -21.98 2.88
CA LEU A 159 -34.65 -20.94 3.71
C LEU A 159 -35.83 -21.53 4.52
N GLU A 160 -36.60 -22.43 3.93
CA GLU A 160 -37.68 -23.18 4.60
C GLU A 160 -37.21 -24.13 5.72
N ARG A 161 -35.89 -24.39 5.81
CA ARG A 161 -35.30 -25.25 6.84
C ARG A 161 -34.67 -24.48 7.99
N LEU A 162 -34.73 -23.15 7.96
CA LEU A 162 -34.33 -22.32 9.10
C LEU A 162 -35.36 -22.44 10.24
N PRO A 163 -34.97 -22.20 11.51
CA PRO A 163 -35.90 -22.24 12.64
C PRO A 163 -37.11 -21.32 12.42
N ASP A 164 -38.31 -21.82 12.77
CA ASP A 164 -39.62 -21.23 12.43
C ASP A 164 -39.78 -19.73 12.79
N ASP A 165 -39.07 -19.25 13.80
CA ASP A 165 -39.11 -17.85 14.25
C ASP A 165 -38.61 -16.83 13.20
N TYR A 166 -37.92 -17.29 12.15
CA TYR A 166 -37.28 -16.44 11.12
C TYR A 166 -37.87 -16.60 9.71
N ALA A 167 -38.43 -17.78 9.39
CA ALA A 167 -39.02 -18.05 8.08
C ALA A 167 -40.27 -17.19 7.82
N ASP A 168 -41.04 -16.87 8.86
CA ASP A 168 -42.26 -16.06 8.73
C ASP A 168 -41.99 -14.55 8.56
N LYS A 169 -40.89 -14.02 9.13
CA LYS A 169 -40.52 -12.60 9.01
C LYS A 169 -40.11 -12.22 7.57
N PHE A 170 -39.29 -13.05 6.92
CA PHE A 170 -38.81 -12.74 5.57
C PHE A 170 -39.89 -12.90 4.49
N ARG A 171 -40.91 -13.72 4.74
CA ARG A 171 -42.05 -13.90 3.82
C ARG A 171 -42.94 -12.65 3.77
N THR A 172 -43.13 -11.98 4.90
CA THR A 172 -44.02 -10.81 5.01
C THR A 172 -43.39 -9.53 4.46
N ASP A 173 -42.08 -9.33 4.62
CA ASP A 173 -41.42 -8.09 4.18
C ASP A 173 -41.18 -8.00 2.66
N PHE A 174 -41.25 -9.10 1.91
CA PHE A 174 -41.04 -9.13 0.45
C PHE A 174 -42.34 -9.22 -0.36
N GLU A 175 -43.41 -9.81 0.17
CA GLU A 175 -44.72 -9.85 -0.52
C GLU A 175 -45.35 -8.45 -0.67
N ASP A 176 -45.02 -7.51 0.23
CA ASP A 176 -45.49 -6.11 0.15
C ASP A 176 -44.67 -5.22 -0.82
N ALA A 177 -43.49 -5.66 -1.28
CA ALA A 177 -42.61 -4.85 -2.13
C ALA A 177 -42.98 -4.89 -3.63
N ASP A 178 -43.76 -5.88 -4.06
CA ASP A 178 -44.15 -6.07 -5.47
C ASP A 178 -45.53 -5.46 -5.82
N GLU A 179 -46.27 -4.87 -4.86
CA GLU A 179 -47.59 -4.26 -5.13
C GLU A 179 -47.56 -2.75 -5.49
N GLU A 180 -46.48 -2.00 -5.26
CA GLU A 180 -46.44 -0.54 -5.56
C GLU A 180 -45.97 -0.18 -7.00
N GLY A 181 -45.75 -1.16 -7.88
CA GLY A 181 -45.19 -0.93 -9.23
C GLY A 181 -46.18 -0.84 -10.40
N GLY A 182 -47.49 -0.74 -10.14
CA GLY A 182 -48.52 -1.09 -11.14
C GLY A 182 -49.71 -0.16 -11.32
N GLU A 183 -49.54 1.17 -11.32
CA GLU A 183 -50.53 2.07 -11.94
C GLU A 183 -49.86 2.94 -13.01
N ALA A 184 -50.27 2.72 -14.26
CA ALA A 184 -49.98 3.52 -15.45
C ALA A 184 -51.29 4.05 -16.04
#